data_AF-A0A0R3JVR8-F1
#
_entry.id   AF-A0A0R3JVR8-F1
#
_cell.length_a   1.000
_cell.length_b   1.000
_cell.length_c   1.000
_cell.angle_alpha   90.00
_cell.angle_beta   90.00
_cell.angle_gamma   90.00
#
_symmetry.space_group_name_H-M   'P 1'
#
loop_
_entity.id
_entity.type
_entity.pdbx_description
1 polymer ?
#
loop_
_entity_poly.entity_id
_entity_poly.type
_entity_poly.pdbx_seq_one_letter_code
_entity_poly.pdbx_strand_id
1 'polypeptide(L)'
;MNSYRLPKEVEKYYEEGTKKIINVLATDDYSLIITFDNNEKRIFNMSDKLYGVFEFLRDINNFKRVFIDESGNIAWDKNPNLDSSVNWNNRIDICNDSIYIHSKPINSED
;
A
#
# COMPACT_ATOMS: atom_id res chain seq x y z
N MET A 1 -25.81 14.00 -20.79
CA MET A 1 -25.10 13.81 -19.51
C MET A 1 -24.34 12.49 -19.59
N ASN A 2 -23.01 12.54 -19.70
CA ASN A 2 -22.21 11.32 -19.52
C ASN A 2 -22.32 10.93 -18.05
N SER A 3 -23.05 9.84 -17.76
CA SER A 3 -23.01 9.25 -16.42
C SER A 3 -21.63 8.63 -16.27
N TYR A 4 -20.75 9.27 -15.50
CA TYR A 4 -19.52 8.63 -15.06
C TYR A 4 -19.92 7.42 -14.19
N ARG A 5 -19.75 6.21 -14.74
CA ARG A 5 -19.80 4.98 -13.97
C ARG A 5 -18.42 4.73 -13.39
N LEU A 6 -18.36 4.34 -12.12
CA LEU A 6 -17.12 3.94 -11.51
C LEU A 6 -16.66 2.60 -12.14
N PRO A 7 -15.36 2.31 -12.16
CA PRO A 7 -14.90 0.97 -12.50
C PRO A 7 -15.56 -0.05 -11.56
N LYS A 8 -15.91 -1.23 -12.08
CA LYS A 8 -16.66 -2.25 -11.33
C LYS A 8 -15.96 -2.67 -10.05
N GLU A 9 -14.63 -2.75 -10.07
CA GLU A 9 -13.82 -3.05 -8.89
C GLU A 9 -13.93 -1.98 -7.80
N VAL A 10 -14.07 -0.72 -8.18
CA VAL A 10 -14.24 0.41 -7.26
C VAL A 10 -15.66 0.41 -6.69
N GLU A 11 -16.68 0.16 -7.52
CA GLU A 11 -18.07 0.00 -7.06
C GLU A 11 -18.18 -1.11 -6.01
N LYS A 12 -17.65 -2.29 -6.33
CA LYS A 12 -17.63 -3.45 -5.42
C LYS A 12 -16.92 -3.16 -4.10
N TYR A 13 -15.78 -2.45 -4.14
CA TYR A 13 -15.04 -2.08 -2.95
C TYR A 13 -15.87 -1.22 -1.98
N TYR A 14 -16.56 -0.20 -2.49
CA TYR A 14 -17.40 0.66 -1.65
C TYR A 14 -18.70 -0.02 -1.20
N GLU A 15 -19.27 -0.93 -2.00
CA GLU A 15 -20.44 -1.73 -1.59
C GLU A 15 -20.11 -2.70 -0.45
N GLU A 16 -18.92 -3.31 -0.45
CA GLU A 16 -18.45 -4.22 0.60
C GLU A 16 -17.93 -3.50 1.85
N GLY A 17 -17.79 -2.18 1.79
CA GLY A 17 -17.20 -1.37 2.85
C GLY A 17 -15.68 -1.31 2.77
N THR A 18 -15.13 -0.16 3.17
CA THR A 18 -13.69 0.08 3.26
C THR A 18 -13.07 -0.86 4.28
N LYS A 19 -11.96 -1.51 3.92
CA LYS A 19 -11.23 -2.42 4.80
C LYS A 19 -9.98 -1.73 5.31
N LYS A 20 -9.68 -1.83 6.61
CA LYS A 20 -8.49 -1.18 7.19
C LYS A 20 -7.30 -2.10 7.11
N ILE A 21 -6.13 -1.56 6.77
CA ILE A 21 -4.86 -2.29 6.86
C ILE A 21 -4.49 -2.40 8.34
N ILE A 22 -4.28 -3.62 8.81
CA ILE A 22 -3.86 -3.90 10.19
C ILE A 22 -2.43 -4.42 10.27
N ASN A 23 -1.88 -4.93 9.16
CA ASN A 23 -0.49 -5.37 9.09
C ASN A 23 0.05 -5.28 7.66
N VAL A 24 1.35 -5.03 7.55
CA VAL A 24 2.09 -5.03 6.28
C VAL A 24 3.46 -5.68 6.48
N LEU A 25 3.84 -6.58 5.59
CA LEU A 25 5.15 -7.24 5.57
C LEU A 25 5.79 -7.07 4.20
N ALA A 26 7.02 -6.58 4.17
CA ALA A 26 7.82 -6.49 2.95
C ALA A 26 8.62 -7.78 2.71
N THR A 27 8.68 -8.22 1.45
CA THR A 27 9.46 -9.37 0.99
C THR A 27 10.64 -8.94 0.12
N ASP A 28 11.60 -9.85 -0.10
CA ASP A 28 12.84 -9.56 -0.85
C ASP A 28 12.64 -9.36 -2.36
N ASP A 29 11.48 -9.78 -2.90
CA ASP A 29 11.08 -9.59 -4.30
C ASP A 29 10.31 -8.27 -4.54
N TYR A 30 10.35 -7.34 -3.58
CA TYR A 30 9.61 -6.08 -3.60
C TYR A 30 8.08 -6.25 -3.64
N SER A 31 7.59 -7.33 -3.02
CA SER A 31 6.18 -7.49 -2.74
C SER A 31 5.84 -7.04 -1.31
N LEU A 32 4.61 -6.59 -1.13
CA LEU A 32 4.02 -6.33 0.19
C LEU A 32 2.92 -7.36 0.43
N ILE A 33 2.96 -8.01 1.59
CA ILE A 33 1.89 -8.85 2.11
C ILE A 33 1.08 -8.00 3.09
N ILE A 34 -0.17 -7.72 2.74
CA ILE A 34 -1.07 -6.85 3.48
C ILE A 34 -2.12 -7.73 4.17
N THR A 35 -2.36 -7.49 5.46
CA THR A 35 -3.50 -8.08 6.18
C THR A 35 -4.50 -6.99 6.51
N PHE A 36 -5.77 -7.24 6.21
CA PHE A 36 -6.89 -6.35 6.49
C PHE A 36 -7.63 -6.76 7.78
N ASP A 37 -8.42 -5.85 8.32
CA ASP A 37 -9.23 -6.03 9.53
C ASP A 37 -10.28 -7.16 9.44
N ASN A 38 -10.64 -7.59 8.24
CA ASN A 38 -11.45 -8.77 7.97
C ASN A 38 -10.65 -10.09 7.87
N ASN A 39 -9.36 -10.08 8.25
CA ASN A 39 -8.39 -11.17 8.09
C ASN A 39 -8.00 -11.51 6.65
N GLU A 40 -8.50 -10.75 5.66
CA GLU A 40 -8.10 -10.95 4.27
C GLU A 40 -6.62 -10.62 4.12
N LYS A 41 -5.90 -11.50 3.42
CA LYS A 41 -4.50 -11.28 3.06
C LYS A 41 -4.40 -11.03 1.56
N ARG A 42 -3.64 -10.01 1.20
CA ARG A 42 -3.41 -9.63 -0.19
C ARG A 42 -1.93 -9.38 -0.44
N ILE A 43 -1.49 -9.56 -1.68
CA ILE A 43 -0.14 -9.28 -2.14
C ILE A 43 -0.15 -8.11 -3.12
N PHE A 44 0.72 -7.12 -2.89
CA PHE A 44 0.95 -5.99 -3.78
C PHE A 44 2.40 -6.01 -4.27
N ASN A 45 2.61 -6.30 -5.56
CA ASN A 45 3.94 -6.29 -6.15
C ASN A 45 4.32 -4.86 -6.57
N MET A 46 5.50 -4.41 -6.13
CA MET A 46 6.06 -3.08 -6.44
C MET A 46 7.26 -3.12 -7.37
N SER A 47 7.72 -4.30 -7.81
CA SER A 47 8.96 -4.45 -8.58
C SER A 47 8.99 -3.61 -9.86
N ASP A 48 7.85 -3.43 -10.52
CA ASP A 48 7.68 -2.62 -11.73
C ASP A 48 7.44 -1.12 -11.45
N LYS A 49 7.27 -0.73 -10.18
CA LYS A 49 6.92 0.64 -9.74
C LYS A 49 8.07 1.38 -9.08
N LEU A 50 9.27 0.80 -8.98
CA LEU A 50 10.45 1.38 -8.31
C LEU A 50 11.15 2.44 -9.19
N TYR A 51 10.41 3.48 -9.57
CA TYR A 51 10.91 4.63 -10.34
C TYR A 51 10.29 5.93 -9.82
N GLY A 52 10.87 7.07 -10.19
CA GLY A 52 10.39 8.38 -9.74
C GLY A 52 10.41 8.50 -8.22
N VAL A 53 9.27 8.83 -7.61
CA VAL A 53 9.16 9.03 -6.15
C VAL A 53 9.49 7.76 -5.33
N PHE A 54 9.31 6.58 -5.93
CA PHE A 54 9.60 5.28 -5.31
C PHE A 54 11.02 4.78 -5.57
N GLU A 55 11.86 5.52 -6.30
CA GLU A 55 13.19 5.05 -6.69
C GLU A 55 14.09 4.73 -5.49
N PHE A 56 13.97 5.47 -4.37
CA PHE A 56 14.76 5.19 -3.17
C PHE A 56 14.43 3.83 -2.52
N LEU A 57 13.27 3.25 -2.84
CA LEU A 57 12.88 1.91 -2.39
C LEU A 57 13.62 0.80 -3.15
N ARG A 58 14.42 1.10 -4.19
CA ARG A 58 15.33 0.13 -4.81
C ARG A 58 16.42 -0.37 -3.86
N ASP A 59 16.70 0.37 -2.78
CA ASP A 59 17.43 -0.18 -1.66
C ASP A 59 16.45 -1.02 -0.82
N ILE A 60 16.65 -2.33 -0.80
CA ILE A 60 15.80 -3.26 -0.08
C ILE A 60 15.69 -2.92 1.42
N ASN A 61 16.73 -2.31 2.02
CA ASN A 61 16.67 -1.88 3.41
C ASN A 61 15.71 -0.70 3.59
N ASN A 62 15.60 0.19 2.59
CA ASN A 62 14.57 1.23 2.60
C ASN A 62 13.18 0.63 2.42
N PHE A 63 13.02 -0.30 1.46
CA PHE A 63 11.74 -0.98 1.22
C PHE A 63 11.21 -1.72 2.46
N LYS A 64 12.10 -2.39 3.20
CA LYS A 64 11.73 -3.13 4.42
C LYS A 64 11.33 -2.26 5.61
N ARG A 65 11.56 -0.94 5.58
CA ARG A 65 11.08 0.00 6.60
C ARG A 65 9.61 0.39 6.42
N VAL A 66 8.85 -0.35 5.61
CA VAL A 66 7.42 -0.12 5.41
C VAL A 66 6.67 -0.10 6.74
N PHE A 67 5.73 0.82 6.89
CA PHE A 67 4.84 0.90 8.05
C PHE A 67 3.44 1.38 7.65
N ILE A 68 2.50 1.30 8.59
CA ILE A 68 1.16 1.87 8.44
C ILE A 68 1.17 3.23 9.13
N ASP A 69 0.88 4.30 8.39
CA ASP A 69 0.87 5.66 8.94
C ASP A 69 -0.40 5.97 9.76
N GLU A 70 -0.43 7.15 10.35
CA GLU A 70 -1.55 7.66 11.16
C GLU A 70 -2.88 7.78 10.39
N SER A 71 -2.84 7.79 9.06
CA SER A 71 -4.01 7.84 8.18
C SER A 71 -4.45 6.44 7.72
N GLY A 72 -3.72 5.38 8.08
CA GLY A 72 -3.99 4.00 7.67
C GLY A 72 -3.45 3.63 6.30
N ASN A 73 -2.51 4.40 5.75
CA ASN A 73 -1.86 4.14 4.47
C ASN A 73 -0.57 3.35 4.65
N ILE A 74 -0.09 2.74 3.56
CA ILE A 74 1.24 2.13 3.55
C ILE A 74 2.26 3.20 3.24
N ALA A 75 3.23 3.40 4.13
CA ALA A 75 4.18 4.50 4.05
C ALA A 75 5.63 4.09 4.28
N TRP A 76 6.52 4.97 3.83
CA TRP A 76 7.95 4.95 4.10
C TRP A 76 8.45 6.37 4.35
N ASP A 77 9.38 6.50 5.29
CA ASP A 77 10.17 7.72 5.45
C ASP A 77 11.53 7.53 4.75
N LYS A 78 11.86 8.47 3.86
CA LYS A 78 13.13 8.49 3.11
C LYS A 78 14.31 8.58 4.06
N ASN A 79 14.26 9.52 5.01
CA ASN A 79 15.19 9.65 6.11
C ASN A 79 14.45 9.38 7.43
N PRO A 80 14.75 8.28 8.14
CA PRO A 80 14.09 7.94 9.40
C PRO A 80 14.42 8.91 10.55
N ASN A 81 15.41 9.78 10.39
CA ASN A 81 15.79 10.77 11.40
C ASN A 81 15.07 12.12 11.23
N LEU A 82 14.25 12.29 10.19
CA LEU A 82 13.47 13.50 9.98
C LEU A 82 12.02 13.28 10.39
N ASP A 83 11.48 14.26 11.11
CA ASP A 83 10.05 14.29 11.40
C ASP A 83 9.27 14.65 10.13
N SER A 84 8.52 13.68 9.62
CA SER A 84 7.70 13.81 8.41
C SER A 84 6.47 14.70 8.60
N SER A 85 6.05 14.99 9.84
CA SER A 85 4.97 15.96 10.10
C SER A 85 5.41 17.41 9.82
N VAL A 86 6.73 17.65 9.86
CA VAL A 86 7.34 18.94 9.53
C VAL A 86 7.95 18.93 8.12
N ASN A 87 8.55 17.79 7.72
CA ASN A 87 9.23 17.63 6.44
C ASN A 87 8.35 16.84 5.46
N TRP A 88 7.40 17.53 4.83
CA TRP A 88 6.41 16.94 3.93
C TRP A 88 7.00 16.07 2.78
N ASN A 89 8.21 16.39 2.29
CA ASN A 89 8.89 15.63 1.23
C ASN A 89 9.54 14.32 1.69
N ASN A 90 9.63 14.09 3.00
CA ASN A 90 10.32 12.94 3.59
C ASN A 90 9.49 11.68 3.48
N ARG A 91 8.16 11.79 3.62
CA ARG A 91 7.24 10.66 3.56
C ARG A 91 6.79 10.41 2.12
N ILE A 92 6.67 9.13 1.80
CA ILE A 92 5.92 8.65 0.66
C ILE A 92 4.88 7.66 1.17
N ASP A 93 3.70 7.68 0.57
CA ASP A 93 2.61 6.79 0.95
C ASP A 93 1.85 6.29 -0.27
N ILE A 94 1.18 5.16 -0.08
CA ILE A 94 0.21 4.60 -1.01
C ILE A 94 -1.09 4.44 -0.23
N CYS A 95 -2.15 5.07 -0.73
CA CYS A 95 -3.41 5.08 -0.01
C CYS A 95 -4.02 3.67 0.11
N ASN A 96 -4.71 3.43 1.21
CA ASN A 96 -5.37 2.15 1.51
C ASN A 96 -6.26 1.65 0.36
N ASP A 97 -7.07 2.54 -0.22
CA ASP A 97 -7.97 2.21 -1.33
C ASP A 97 -7.18 1.70 -2.55
N SER A 98 -6.08 2.37 -2.92
CA SER A 98 -5.22 1.94 -4.02
C SER A 98 -4.58 0.58 -3.73
N ILE A 99 -4.14 0.36 -2.49
CA ILE A 99 -3.59 -0.94 -2.06
C ILE A 99 -4.64 -2.02 -2.21
N TYR A 100 -5.86 -1.83 -1.73
CA TYR A 100 -6.90 -2.85 -1.83
C TYR A 100 -7.27 -3.15 -3.30
N ILE A 101 -7.50 -2.11 -4.11
CA ILE A 101 -7.91 -2.24 -5.51
C ILE A 101 -6.83 -2.95 -6.35
N HIS A 102 -5.56 -2.62 -6.16
CA HIS A 102 -4.48 -3.08 -7.04
C HIS A 102 -3.67 -4.27 -6.50
N SER A 103 -3.88 -4.66 -5.25
CA SER A 103 -3.32 -5.92 -4.71
C SER A 103 -4.16 -7.12 -5.16
N LYS A 104 -3.63 -8.32 -4.99
CA LYS A 104 -4.32 -9.58 -5.32
C LYS A 104 -4.57 -10.37 -4.04
N PRO A 105 -5.74 -11.01 -3.86
CA PRO A 105 -5.95 -11.94 -2.75
C PRO A 105 -4.87 -13.02 -2.73
N ILE A 106 -4.34 -13.31 -1.56
CA ILE A 106 -3.55 -14.52 -1.33
C ILE A 106 -4.57 -15.59 -0.94
N ASN A 107 -4.98 -16.41 -1.90
CA ASN A 107 -5.72 -17.62 -1.55
C ASN A 107 -4.72 -18.55 -0.86
N SER A 108 -4.95 -18.85 0.42
CA SER A 108 -4.34 -20.01 1.07
C SER A 108 -5.01 -21.25 0.48
N GLU A 109 -4.60 -21.64 -0.72
CA GLU A 109 -4.69 -23.04 -1.12
C GLU A 109 -3.41 -23.70 -0.65
N ASP A 110 -3.47 -24.29 0.55
CA ASP A 110 -2.64 -25.40 1.02
C ASP A 110 -3.45 -26.19 2.07
#